data_AF-A0A2W7J6L0-F1
#
_entry.id   AF-A0A2W7J6L0-F1
#
_cell.length_a   1.000
_cell.length_b   1.000
_cell.length_c   1.000
_cell.angle_alpha   90.00
_cell.angle_beta   90.00
_cell.angle_gamma   90.00
#
_symmetry.space_group_name_H-M   'P 1'
#
loop_
_entity.id
_entity.type
_entity.pdbx_description
1 polymer ?
#
loop_
_entity_poly.entity_id
_entity_poly.type
_entity_poly.pdbx_seq_one_letter_code
_entity_poly.pdbx_strand_id
1 'polypeptide(L)'
;MAENYFKVECIAEPKEKLAPLLAELQKLERSGAYQGSLLSGWDNPVLTPPALYGNLLLFTLEASSHDMMGKAQVDALHTLGADYIRISAEYTQVGESETICFQAGKKISAKAFPKPILDDAGKAYMFIQDEQDSSLAALIKAGLDPNCIFTGRPLFVHACEHYLEKSMAALLKAGVNLSACKPYTQEVIFAISALEQQKDRHAVLAGLLAGGADVNEVWLTAKGFYKDPAMTEMLIEAGADINQPFSEEQGSLLFHSAELFDDDAVLLALLERNGALAIAPEIQYDSDRLERLIYSSRGSETLEQLVAAGIDLNSSVGGEPAALTALTIKPSIALGLISAGADVSQWLEPSYFQGKVLYHLAFNDSNHPLDDNEAAATLGIFRALLERGLNPNLACQAHVYYQSSTCFGYAGSLFLLLINFCCADGNKWSGLRTDLAKLLVAHGADINAPGARETGLLGAPMLSVQLESEYVQGFANAGSGSLLYHLEQQTEKSADTQAFMQWVAANGGISQRAHVAVP
;
A
#
# COMPACT_ATOMS: atom_id res chain seq x y z
N MET A 1 25.95 19.39 4.33
CA MET A 1 26.70 20.46 5.04
C MET A 1 25.88 21.73 4.86
N ALA A 2 26.19 22.83 5.54
CA ALA A 2 25.47 24.08 5.24
C ALA A 2 26.12 24.71 4.00
N GLU A 3 25.34 24.89 2.94
CA GLU A 3 25.80 25.31 1.62
C GLU A 3 25.10 26.59 1.18
N ASN A 4 25.83 27.43 0.45
CA ASN A 4 25.29 28.60 -0.20
C ASN A 4 25.12 28.31 -1.69
N TYR A 5 23.94 28.61 -2.24
CA TYR A 5 23.69 28.49 -3.68
C TYR A 5 23.64 29.88 -4.31
N PHE A 6 24.43 30.10 -5.35
CA PHE A 6 24.47 31.36 -6.09
C PHE A 6 24.07 31.13 -7.54
N LYS A 7 22.91 31.65 -7.94
CA LYS A 7 22.51 31.78 -9.34
C LYS A 7 23.03 33.11 -9.88
N VAL A 8 23.87 33.05 -10.92
CA VAL A 8 24.55 34.22 -11.47
C VAL A 8 24.16 34.43 -12.92
N GLU A 9 23.66 35.63 -13.20
CA GLU A 9 23.21 36.07 -14.52
C GLU A 9 24.03 37.27 -14.99
N CYS A 10 24.76 37.10 -16.08
CA CYS A 10 25.61 38.13 -16.67
C CYS A 10 25.06 38.55 -18.03
N ILE A 11 24.79 39.83 -18.23
CA ILE A 11 24.33 40.38 -19.51
C ILE A 11 25.41 41.29 -20.08
N ALA A 12 25.68 41.20 -21.38
CA ALA A 12 26.54 42.13 -22.08
C ALA A 12 26.06 42.42 -23.50
N GLU A 13 26.28 43.65 -23.99
CA GLU A 13 26.05 44.01 -25.38
C GLU A 13 27.30 44.65 -26.01
N PRO A 14 27.82 44.09 -27.12
CA PRO A 14 27.33 42.89 -27.83
C PRO A 14 27.70 41.59 -27.08
N LYS A 15 27.00 40.47 -27.37
CA LYS A 15 27.12 39.20 -26.61
C LYS A 15 28.53 38.62 -26.59
N GLU A 16 29.34 38.92 -27.61
CA GLU A 16 30.72 38.45 -27.77
C GLU A 16 31.62 38.92 -26.61
N LYS A 17 31.24 39.98 -25.90
CA LYS A 17 31.91 40.41 -24.67
C LYS A 17 31.93 39.33 -23.58
N LEU A 18 30.94 38.43 -23.55
CA LEU A 18 30.86 37.35 -22.55
C LEU A 18 31.74 36.14 -22.91
N ALA A 19 32.35 36.10 -24.10
CA ALA A 19 33.17 34.96 -24.53
C ALA A 19 34.38 34.67 -23.60
N PRO A 20 35.13 35.67 -23.09
CA PRO A 20 36.21 35.44 -22.13
C PRO A 20 35.69 34.86 -20.81
N LEU A 21 34.58 35.38 -20.30
CA LEU A 21 33.96 34.88 -19.07
C LEU A 21 33.48 33.44 -19.23
N LEU A 22 32.79 33.12 -20.34
CA LEU A 22 32.36 31.77 -20.65
C LEU A 22 33.54 30.80 -20.72
N ALA A 23 34.63 31.18 -21.41
CA ALA A 23 35.81 30.35 -21.55
C ALA A 23 36.50 30.07 -20.19
N GLU A 24 36.56 31.07 -19.31
CA GLU A 24 37.12 30.91 -17.97
C GLU A 24 36.24 29.99 -17.11
N LEU A 25 34.91 30.18 -17.12
CA LEU A 25 33.98 29.31 -16.39
C LEU A 25 34.03 27.85 -16.89
N GLN A 26 34.10 27.63 -18.20
CA GLN A 26 34.26 26.28 -18.77
C GLN A 26 35.59 25.63 -18.39
N LYS A 27 36.66 26.41 -18.26
CA LYS A 27 37.95 25.92 -17.78
C LYS A 27 37.87 25.52 -16.30
N LEU A 28 37.18 26.31 -15.48
CA LEU A 28 36.98 26.01 -14.06
C LEU A 28 36.15 24.75 -13.85
N GLU A 29 35.04 24.62 -14.59
CA GLU A 29 34.18 23.44 -14.58
C GLU A 29 34.96 22.15 -14.89
N ARG A 30 35.84 22.17 -15.92
CA ARG A 30 36.64 20.98 -16.29
C ARG A 30 37.80 20.66 -15.35
N SER A 31 38.44 21.68 -14.79
CA SER A 31 39.70 21.50 -14.05
C SER A 31 39.52 21.35 -12.56
N GLY A 32 38.42 21.86 -11.98
CA GLY A 32 38.23 21.98 -10.53
C GLY A 32 39.31 22.82 -9.83
N ALA A 33 40.18 23.50 -10.60
CA ALA A 33 41.34 24.22 -10.09
C ALA A 33 41.01 25.71 -9.96
N TYR A 34 40.62 26.13 -8.75
CA TYR A 34 40.15 27.49 -8.49
C TYR A 34 41.26 28.49 -8.10
N GLN A 35 42.51 28.03 -7.91
CA GLN A 35 43.63 28.91 -7.60
C GLN A 35 43.91 29.90 -8.74
N GLY A 36 43.95 31.19 -8.41
CA GLY A 36 44.17 32.25 -9.39
C GLY A 36 42.98 32.53 -10.31
N SER A 37 41.80 31.98 -10.00
CA SER A 37 40.55 32.19 -10.73
C SER A 37 39.62 33.22 -10.05
N LEU A 38 38.44 33.47 -10.64
CA LEU A 38 37.41 34.31 -10.03
C LEU A 38 36.89 33.76 -8.69
N LEU A 39 36.98 32.44 -8.47
CA LEU A 39 36.56 31.75 -7.24
C LEU A 39 37.75 31.45 -6.31
N SER A 40 38.88 32.14 -6.52
CA SER A 40 40.06 31.95 -5.69
C SER A 40 39.74 32.27 -4.22
N GLY A 41 40.00 31.29 -3.35
CA GLY A 41 39.76 31.40 -1.91
C GLY A 41 38.38 30.90 -1.44
N TRP A 42 37.55 30.38 -2.35
CA TRP A 42 36.35 29.63 -1.97
C TRP A 42 36.71 28.18 -1.63
N ASP A 43 36.01 27.59 -0.66
CA ASP A 43 36.28 26.24 -0.17
C ASP A 43 35.57 25.19 -1.05
N ASN A 44 36.30 24.68 -2.05
CA ASN A 44 35.84 23.64 -3.00
C ASN A 44 34.47 23.95 -3.64
N PRO A 45 34.29 25.10 -4.31
CA PRO A 45 33.03 25.42 -4.95
C PRO A 45 32.72 24.45 -6.10
N VAL A 46 31.44 24.14 -6.28
CA VAL A 46 30.96 23.33 -7.42
C VAL A 46 30.23 24.26 -8.40
N LEU A 47 30.63 24.21 -9.67
CA LEU A 47 30.08 25.04 -10.74
C LEU A 47 29.23 24.19 -11.68
N THR A 48 27.99 24.60 -11.93
CA THR A 48 27.19 23.99 -12.99
C THR A 48 27.70 24.42 -14.37
N PRO A 49 27.56 23.58 -15.41
CA PRO A 49 28.00 23.94 -16.76
C PRO A 49 27.43 25.30 -17.21
N PRO A 50 28.29 26.30 -17.49
CA PRO A 50 27.83 27.65 -17.84
C PRO A 50 27.17 27.66 -19.22
N ALA A 51 26.10 28.43 -19.36
CA ALA A 51 25.31 28.49 -20.60
C ALA A 51 25.12 29.94 -21.08
N LEU A 52 25.41 30.17 -22.37
CA LEU A 52 25.20 31.45 -23.04
C LEU A 52 23.94 31.38 -23.91
N TYR A 53 22.95 32.19 -23.56
CA TYR A 53 21.65 32.29 -24.21
C TYR A 53 21.42 33.69 -24.77
N GLY A 54 21.63 33.87 -26.07
CA GLY A 54 21.63 35.20 -26.68
C GLY A 54 22.71 36.10 -26.07
N ASN A 55 22.31 37.11 -25.29
CA ASN A 55 23.22 38.01 -24.58
C ASN A 55 23.30 37.77 -23.05
N LEU A 56 22.73 36.66 -22.57
CA LEU A 56 22.73 36.25 -21.17
C LEU A 56 23.64 35.04 -20.96
N LEU A 57 24.63 35.18 -20.08
CA LEU A 57 25.41 34.07 -19.55
C LEU A 57 24.89 33.70 -18.17
N LEU A 58 24.53 32.43 -17.98
CA LEU A 58 23.96 31.89 -16.76
C LEU A 58 24.82 30.74 -16.23
N PHE A 59 25.01 30.70 -14.92
CA PHE A 59 25.61 29.57 -14.20
C PHE A 59 25.18 29.58 -12.73
N THR A 60 25.31 28.43 -12.07
CA THR A 60 25.02 28.26 -10.64
C THR A 60 26.28 27.78 -9.93
N LEU A 61 26.51 28.28 -8.73
CA LEU A 61 27.59 27.87 -7.84
C LEU A 61 27.01 27.31 -6.55
N GLU A 62 27.53 26.18 -6.10
CA GLU A 62 27.36 25.66 -4.75
C GLU A 62 28.68 25.84 -4.01
N ALA A 63 28.62 26.40 -2.80
CA ALA A 63 29.82 26.72 -2.03
C ALA A 63 29.59 26.58 -0.52
N SER A 64 30.68 26.61 0.24
CA SER A 64 30.65 26.59 1.71
C SER A 64 29.83 27.76 2.26
N SER A 65 29.21 27.59 3.42
CA SER A 65 28.44 28.63 4.11
C SER A 65 29.22 29.92 4.39
N HIS A 66 30.55 29.86 4.41
CA HIS A 66 31.45 30.99 4.63
C HIS A 66 31.79 31.75 3.34
N ASP A 67 31.53 31.16 2.17
CA ASP A 67 31.82 31.77 0.89
C ASP A 67 30.72 32.74 0.49
N MET A 68 31.12 33.93 0.04
CA MET A 68 30.21 34.97 -0.41
C MET A 68 30.67 35.58 -1.73
N MET A 69 29.69 35.92 -2.57
CA MET A 69 29.91 36.75 -3.76
C MET A 69 30.29 38.18 -3.35
N GLY A 70 31.59 38.41 -3.21
CA GLY A 70 32.17 39.68 -2.80
C GLY A 70 32.47 40.61 -3.98
N LYS A 71 32.94 41.81 -3.64
CA LYS A 71 33.34 42.84 -4.62
C LYS A 71 34.40 42.33 -5.61
N ALA A 72 35.36 41.54 -5.14
CA ALA A 72 36.43 41.00 -5.98
C ALA A 72 35.87 40.09 -7.10
N GLN A 73 34.91 39.22 -6.77
CA GLN A 73 34.23 38.36 -7.74
C GLN A 73 33.43 39.19 -8.74
N VAL A 74 32.64 40.16 -8.27
CA VAL A 74 31.84 41.03 -9.13
C VAL A 74 32.72 41.85 -10.08
N ASP A 75 33.81 42.42 -9.58
CA ASP A 75 34.78 43.17 -10.39
C ASP A 75 35.48 42.27 -11.42
N ALA A 76 35.77 41.01 -11.06
CA ALA A 76 36.32 40.01 -11.98
C ALA A 76 35.34 39.64 -13.11
N LEU A 77 34.06 39.41 -12.78
CA LEU A 77 33.01 39.15 -13.77
C LEU A 77 32.83 40.31 -14.75
N HIS A 78 32.87 41.56 -14.26
CA HIS A 78 32.86 42.74 -15.13
C HIS A 78 34.13 42.84 -15.99
N THR A 79 35.30 42.56 -15.43
CA THR A 79 36.58 42.55 -16.16
C THR A 79 36.57 41.51 -17.29
N LEU A 80 35.89 40.39 -17.09
CA LEU A 80 35.70 39.33 -18.08
C LEU A 80 34.55 39.61 -19.06
N GLY A 81 33.91 40.78 -18.98
CA GLY A 81 33.06 41.33 -20.04
C GLY A 81 31.57 41.40 -19.72
N ALA A 82 31.11 41.07 -18.52
CA ALA A 82 29.73 41.32 -18.12
C ALA A 82 29.47 42.84 -17.98
N ASP A 83 28.43 43.39 -18.62
CA ASP A 83 28.02 44.79 -18.42
C ASP A 83 27.10 44.91 -17.18
N TYR A 84 26.24 43.91 -16.98
CA TYR A 84 25.33 43.77 -15.84
C TYR A 84 25.45 42.39 -15.22
N ILE A 85 25.36 42.32 -13.89
CA ILE A 85 25.41 41.07 -13.13
C ILE A 85 24.25 41.03 -12.16
N ARG A 86 23.47 39.95 -12.14
CA ARG A 86 22.50 39.65 -11.09
C ARG A 86 22.93 38.39 -10.37
N ILE A 87 22.97 38.47 -9.05
CA ILE A 87 23.34 37.36 -8.16
C ILE A 87 22.14 37.13 -7.26
N SER A 88 21.55 35.95 -7.36
CA SER A 88 20.55 35.45 -6.44
C SER A 88 21.21 34.39 -5.56
N ALA A 89 21.38 34.71 -4.29
CA ALA A 89 22.02 33.87 -3.29
C ALA A 89 20.98 33.27 -2.35
N GLU A 90 21.06 31.97 -2.11
CA GLU A 90 20.27 31.25 -1.10
C GLU A 90 21.22 30.72 -0.02
N TYR A 91 21.00 31.17 1.22
CA TYR A 91 21.82 30.83 2.38
C TYR A 91 21.09 29.77 3.22
N THR A 92 21.37 28.49 2.95
CA THR A 92 20.60 27.37 3.52
C THR A 92 20.64 27.31 5.05
N GLN A 93 21.75 27.72 5.69
CA GLN A 93 21.87 27.75 7.16
C GLN A 93 20.84 28.65 7.86
N VAL A 94 20.41 29.73 7.21
CA VAL A 94 19.53 30.75 7.81
C VAL A 94 18.18 30.84 7.12
N GLY A 95 17.98 30.11 6.03
CA GLY A 95 16.75 30.16 5.22
C GLY A 95 16.50 31.54 4.60
N GLU A 96 17.57 32.32 4.39
CA GLU A 96 17.50 33.66 3.80
C GLU A 96 17.91 33.61 2.33
N SER A 97 17.27 34.44 1.51
CA SER A 97 17.64 34.64 0.11
C SER A 97 17.89 36.12 -0.15
N GLU A 98 18.98 36.45 -0.85
CA GLU A 98 19.26 37.82 -1.30
C GLU A 98 19.38 37.85 -2.82
N THR A 99 18.87 38.90 -3.45
CA THR A 99 19.18 39.19 -4.86
C THR A 99 19.79 40.58 -4.99
N ILE A 100 20.99 40.64 -5.58
CA ILE A 100 21.73 41.87 -5.80
C ILE A 100 22.06 42.01 -7.28
N CYS A 101 21.87 43.22 -7.81
CA CYS A 101 22.23 43.55 -9.18
C CYS A 101 23.38 44.57 -9.21
N PHE A 102 24.26 44.45 -10.21
CA PHE A 102 25.41 45.31 -10.42
C PHE A 102 25.50 45.81 -11.85
N GLN A 103 26.06 47.00 -12.02
CA GLN A 103 26.49 47.56 -13.30
C GLN A 103 27.83 48.27 -13.08
N ALA A 104 28.85 47.90 -13.86
CA ALA A 104 30.21 48.43 -13.74
C ALA A 104 30.74 48.44 -12.28
N GLY A 105 30.51 47.36 -11.53
CA GLY A 105 30.96 47.17 -10.15
C GLY A 105 30.14 47.92 -9.09
N LYS A 106 29.07 48.63 -9.47
CA LYS A 106 28.19 49.36 -8.55
C LYS A 106 26.83 48.67 -8.41
N LYS A 107 26.34 48.57 -7.18
CA LYS A 107 25.00 48.02 -6.87
C LYS A 107 23.92 48.89 -7.52
N ILE A 108 23.00 48.27 -8.25
CA ILE A 108 21.84 48.89 -8.90
C ILE A 108 20.55 48.27 -8.38
N SER A 109 19.42 48.95 -8.58
CA SER A 109 18.10 48.38 -8.27
C SER A 109 17.76 47.23 -9.23
N ALA A 110 17.00 46.24 -8.77
CA ALA A 110 16.54 45.13 -9.63
C ALA A 110 15.74 45.60 -10.87
N LYS A 111 14.99 46.71 -10.75
CA LYS A 111 14.25 47.32 -11.88
C LYS A 111 15.17 47.91 -12.96
N ALA A 112 16.40 48.25 -12.61
CA ALA A 112 17.40 48.78 -13.53
C ALA A 112 18.21 47.66 -14.22
N PHE A 113 18.03 46.40 -13.80
CA PHE A 113 18.64 45.27 -14.47
C PHE A 113 17.93 45.03 -15.82
N PRO A 114 18.65 45.02 -16.95
CA PRO A 114 18.02 44.93 -18.27
C PRO A 114 17.37 43.56 -18.47
N LYS A 115 16.31 43.53 -19.28
CA LYS A 115 15.76 42.27 -19.76
C LYS A 115 16.74 41.67 -20.79
N PRO A 116 17.17 40.41 -20.63
CA PRO A 116 18.06 39.78 -21.58
C PRO A 116 17.37 39.61 -22.94
N ILE A 117 18.17 39.68 -24.00
CA ILE A 117 17.79 39.31 -25.36
C ILE A 117 18.14 37.83 -25.52
N LEU A 118 17.11 36.99 -25.42
CA LEU A 118 17.25 35.53 -25.47
C LEU A 118 17.08 35.03 -26.91
N ASP A 119 17.94 34.09 -27.29
CA ASP A 119 17.68 33.18 -28.40
C ASP A 119 16.63 32.12 -28.01
N ASP A 120 16.29 31.23 -28.94
CA ASP A 120 15.27 30.21 -28.66
C ASP A 120 15.73 29.21 -27.59
N ALA A 121 17.02 28.91 -27.48
CA ALA A 121 17.56 28.11 -26.38
C ALA A 121 17.36 28.81 -25.02
N GLY A 122 17.61 30.12 -24.95
CA GLY A 122 17.36 30.92 -23.75
C GLY A 122 15.90 30.97 -23.33
N LYS A 123 14.99 31.15 -24.30
CA LYS A 123 13.55 31.10 -24.04
C LYS A 123 13.14 29.73 -23.52
N ALA A 124 13.63 28.65 -24.14
CA ALA A 124 13.37 27.29 -23.71
C ALA A 124 13.83 27.05 -22.27
N TYR A 125 15.06 27.47 -21.93
CA TYR A 125 15.58 27.38 -20.57
C TYR A 125 14.68 28.09 -19.55
N MET A 126 14.23 29.32 -19.85
CA MET A 126 13.30 30.03 -18.96
C MET A 126 11.96 29.32 -18.84
N PHE A 127 11.41 28.79 -19.94
CA PHE A 127 10.16 28.05 -19.89
C PHE A 127 10.26 26.75 -19.08
N ILE A 128 11.41 26.09 -19.03
CA ILE A 128 11.64 24.93 -18.16
C ILE A 128 11.58 25.37 -16.70
N GLN A 129 12.35 26.40 -16.34
CA GLN A 129 12.46 26.89 -14.96
C GLN A 129 11.13 27.43 -14.40
N ASP A 130 10.33 28.05 -15.26
CA ASP A 130 9.03 28.60 -14.90
C ASP A 130 7.88 27.59 -15.15
N GLU A 131 8.19 26.34 -15.51
CA GLU A 131 7.24 25.25 -15.80
C GLU A 131 6.17 25.62 -16.85
N GLN A 132 6.54 26.45 -17.82
CA GLN A 132 5.66 26.94 -18.89
C GLN A 132 5.51 25.92 -20.02
N ASP A 133 4.91 24.77 -19.72
CA ASP A 133 4.75 23.62 -20.62
C ASP A 133 4.20 24.02 -22.01
N SER A 134 3.13 24.82 -22.05
CA SER A 134 2.50 25.20 -23.34
C SER A 134 3.40 26.12 -24.18
N SER A 135 4.20 26.97 -23.54
CA SER A 135 5.14 27.88 -24.21
C SER A 135 6.33 27.10 -24.78
N LEU A 136 6.89 26.18 -23.99
CA LEU A 136 7.98 25.31 -24.42
C LEU A 136 7.54 24.40 -25.58
N ALA A 137 6.37 23.77 -25.47
CA ALA A 137 5.80 22.96 -26.54
C ALA A 137 5.58 23.75 -27.85
N ALA A 138 5.15 25.02 -27.76
CA ALA A 138 5.00 25.90 -28.93
C ALA A 138 6.36 26.22 -29.57
N LEU A 139 7.40 26.43 -28.75
CA LEU A 139 8.75 26.70 -29.21
C LEU A 139 9.39 25.49 -29.91
N ILE A 140 9.18 24.28 -29.38
CA ILE A 140 9.57 23.01 -30.02
C ILE A 140 8.89 22.87 -31.39
N LYS A 141 7.58 23.12 -31.46
CA LYS A 141 6.82 23.08 -32.73
C LYS A 141 7.28 24.14 -33.73
N ALA A 142 7.87 25.24 -33.27
CA ALA A 142 8.41 26.30 -34.11
C ALA A 142 9.83 25.97 -34.64
N GLY A 143 10.43 24.84 -34.23
CA GLY A 143 11.71 24.35 -34.77
C GLY A 143 12.89 24.41 -33.80
N LEU A 144 12.68 24.57 -32.49
CA LEU A 144 13.73 24.34 -31.50
C LEU A 144 14.25 22.89 -31.65
N ASP A 145 15.56 22.70 -31.71
CA ASP A 145 16.17 21.38 -31.81
C ASP A 145 15.78 20.53 -30.58
N PRO A 146 15.08 19.39 -30.77
CA PRO A 146 14.61 18.57 -29.66
C PRO A 146 15.77 17.92 -28.87
N ASN A 147 16.99 17.92 -29.41
CA ASN A 147 18.18 17.31 -28.79
C ASN A 147 19.05 18.31 -28.02
N CYS A 148 18.53 19.51 -27.75
CA CYS A 148 19.25 20.52 -26.98
C CYS A 148 19.65 19.97 -25.60
N ILE A 149 20.84 20.36 -25.15
CA ILE A 149 21.37 20.03 -23.83
C ILE A 149 21.28 21.29 -22.96
N PHE A 150 20.57 21.20 -21.85
CA PHE A 150 20.45 22.26 -20.85
C PHE A 150 21.11 21.80 -19.56
N THR A 151 22.05 22.57 -19.01
CA THR A 151 22.79 22.23 -17.77
C THR A 151 23.41 20.82 -17.79
N GLY A 152 23.89 20.37 -18.96
CA GLY A 152 24.51 19.05 -19.14
C GLY A 152 23.52 17.90 -19.39
N ARG A 153 22.21 18.17 -19.41
CA ARG A 153 21.17 17.12 -19.55
C ARG A 153 20.28 17.38 -20.78
N PRO A 154 19.76 16.33 -21.44
CA PRO A 154 18.83 16.50 -22.57
C PRO A 154 17.57 17.27 -22.18
N LEU A 155 17.06 18.09 -23.09
CA LEU A 155 15.78 18.80 -22.94
C LEU A 155 14.63 17.86 -22.56
N PHE A 156 14.64 16.63 -23.07
CA PHE A 156 13.63 15.62 -22.73
C PHE A 156 13.63 15.27 -21.24
N VAL A 157 14.81 15.17 -20.61
CA VAL A 157 14.94 14.86 -19.18
C VAL A 157 14.36 16.00 -18.34
N HIS A 158 14.66 17.25 -18.68
CA HIS A 158 14.05 18.42 -18.03
C HIS A 158 12.53 18.42 -18.15
N ALA A 159 12.00 18.06 -19.33
CA ALA A 159 10.56 17.95 -19.53
C ALA A 159 9.94 16.84 -18.67
N CYS A 160 10.65 15.72 -18.45
CA CYS A 160 10.20 14.65 -17.56
C CYS A 160 10.18 15.09 -16.08
N GLU A 161 11.23 15.72 -15.59
CA GLU A 161 11.35 16.12 -14.18
C GLU A 161 10.30 17.12 -13.72
N HIS A 162 9.94 18.05 -14.61
CA HIS A 162 8.89 19.04 -14.37
C HIS A 162 7.51 18.58 -14.89
N TYR A 163 7.35 17.32 -15.29
CA TYR A 163 6.10 16.75 -15.80
C TYR A 163 5.45 17.58 -16.92
N LEU A 164 6.26 18.14 -17.83
CA LEU A 164 5.84 19.01 -18.93
C LEU A 164 5.25 18.19 -20.08
N GLU A 165 4.03 17.68 -19.86
CA GLU A 165 3.30 16.77 -20.73
C GLU A 165 3.24 17.20 -22.21
N LYS A 166 2.86 18.45 -22.49
CA LYS A 166 2.74 18.94 -23.89
C LYS A 166 4.10 19.06 -24.55
N SER A 167 5.13 19.40 -23.77
CA SER A 167 6.51 19.53 -24.23
C SER A 167 7.11 18.16 -24.56
N MET A 168 6.91 17.14 -23.72
CA MET A 168 7.31 15.76 -24.03
C MET A 168 6.67 15.27 -25.34
N ALA A 169 5.35 15.45 -25.50
CA ALA A 169 4.65 15.09 -26.74
C ALA A 169 5.20 15.85 -27.96
N ALA A 170 5.53 17.15 -27.81
CA ALA A 170 6.13 17.93 -28.88
C ALA A 170 7.54 17.45 -29.24
N LEU A 171 8.36 17.07 -28.25
CA LEU A 171 9.72 16.54 -28.45
C LEU A 171 9.68 15.19 -29.18
N LEU A 172 8.77 14.29 -28.79
CA LEU A 172 8.59 13.00 -29.46
C LEU A 172 8.17 13.20 -30.91
N LYS A 173 7.22 14.11 -31.16
CA LYS A 173 6.81 14.45 -32.53
C LYS A 173 7.94 15.09 -33.35
N ALA A 174 8.85 15.81 -32.71
CA ALA A 174 10.03 16.41 -33.35
C ALA A 174 11.17 15.40 -33.58
N GLY A 175 11.05 14.16 -33.11
CA GLY A 175 12.07 13.11 -33.30
C GLY A 175 13.24 13.22 -32.33
N VAL A 176 12.97 13.53 -31.06
CA VAL A 176 13.99 13.56 -30.00
C VAL A 176 14.77 12.24 -29.92
N ASN A 177 16.09 12.34 -29.75
CA ASN A 177 16.98 11.20 -29.56
C ASN A 177 16.92 10.72 -28.11
N LEU A 178 16.08 9.72 -27.85
CA LEU A 178 15.91 9.14 -26.51
C LEU A 178 17.14 8.35 -26.01
N SER A 179 18.08 7.96 -26.89
CA SER A 179 19.31 7.28 -26.43
C SER A 179 20.20 8.18 -25.56
N ALA A 180 20.15 9.50 -25.76
CA ALA A 180 20.83 10.47 -24.91
C ALA A 180 20.26 10.53 -23.48
N CYS A 181 19.07 9.94 -23.24
CA CYS A 181 18.44 9.87 -21.94
C CYS A 181 18.88 8.64 -21.12
N LYS A 182 19.70 7.73 -21.68
CA LYS A 182 20.17 6.52 -20.97
C LYS A 182 20.77 6.78 -19.57
N PRO A 183 21.60 7.83 -19.36
CA PRO A 183 22.13 8.11 -18.01
C PRO A 183 21.07 8.59 -17.01
N TYR A 184 19.86 8.87 -17.49
CA TYR A 184 18.73 9.44 -16.75
C TYR A 184 17.50 8.54 -16.86
N THR A 185 17.69 7.24 -17.08
CA THR A 185 16.61 6.28 -17.29
C THR A 185 15.63 6.31 -16.12
N GLN A 186 16.12 6.35 -14.87
CA GLN A 186 15.26 6.37 -13.69
C GLN A 186 14.31 7.58 -13.68
N GLU A 187 14.81 8.78 -13.94
CA GLU A 187 14.02 10.02 -13.96
C GLU A 187 12.95 9.98 -15.05
N VAL A 188 13.31 9.50 -16.24
CA VAL A 188 12.36 9.39 -17.36
C VAL A 188 11.29 8.33 -17.06
N ILE A 189 11.68 7.16 -16.54
CA ILE A 189 10.74 6.09 -16.17
C ILE A 189 9.81 6.51 -15.05
N PHE A 190 10.29 7.22 -14.03
CA PHE A 190 9.46 7.75 -12.96
C PHE A 190 8.43 8.73 -13.50
N ALA A 191 8.84 9.65 -14.37
CA ALA A 191 7.94 10.63 -14.97
C ALA A 191 6.83 9.96 -15.80
N ILE A 192 7.17 9.06 -16.72
CA ILE A 192 6.17 8.39 -17.54
C ILE A 192 5.33 7.38 -16.72
N SER A 193 5.85 6.83 -15.62
CA SER A 193 5.04 6.00 -14.71
C SER A 193 3.91 6.82 -14.06
N ALA A 194 4.19 8.06 -13.64
CA ALA A 194 3.20 8.94 -13.02
C ALA A 194 2.12 9.48 -14.00
N LEU A 195 2.43 9.51 -15.30
CA LEU A 195 1.59 10.15 -16.30
C LEU A 195 0.66 9.16 -17.02
N GLU A 196 -0.14 8.41 -16.27
CA GLU A 196 -0.96 7.29 -16.77
C GLU A 196 -1.81 7.58 -18.02
N GLN A 197 -2.28 8.81 -18.18
CA GLN A 197 -3.15 9.20 -19.29
C GLN A 197 -2.38 9.60 -20.56
N GLN A 198 -1.04 9.68 -20.49
CA GLN A 198 -0.23 10.05 -21.64
C GLN A 198 -0.09 8.89 -22.63
N LYS A 199 -0.50 9.17 -23.88
CA LYS A 199 -0.51 8.18 -24.97
C LYS A 199 0.90 7.83 -25.44
N ASP A 200 1.82 8.79 -25.37
CA ASP A 200 3.13 8.64 -25.97
C ASP A 200 4.14 7.89 -25.07
N ARG A 201 3.74 7.48 -23.86
CA ARG A 201 4.62 6.77 -22.90
C ARG A 201 5.20 5.48 -23.44
N HIS A 202 4.42 4.76 -24.27
CA HIS A 202 4.89 3.57 -24.95
C HIS A 202 6.06 3.87 -25.90
N ALA A 203 5.97 4.99 -26.63
CA ALA A 203 7.04 5.42 -27.52
C ALA A 203 8.29 5.87 -26.75
N VAL A 204 8.12 6.51 -25.57
CA VAL A 204 9.23 6.86 -24.69
C VAL A 204 9.96 5.60 -24.21
N LEU A 205 9.23 4.62 -23.66
CA LEU A 205 9.81 3.38 -23.18
C LEU A 205 10.51 2.62 -24.32
N ALA A 206 9.86 2.46 -25.47
CA ALA A 206 10.46 1.81 -26.63
C ALA A 206 11.77 2.50 -27.08
N GLY A 207 11.79 3.84 -27.07
CA GLY A 207 12.99 4.60 -27.42
C GLY A 207 14.13 4.49 -26.40
N LEU A 208 13.83 4.42 -25.10
CA LEU A 208 14.83 4.19 -24.06
C LEU A 208 15.45 2.78 -24.20
N LEU A 209 14.61 1.75 -24.37
CA LEU A 209 15.06 0.38 -24.54
C LEU A 209 15.91 0.23 -25.82
N ALA A 210 15.49 0.83 -26.94
CA ALA A 210 16.28 0.89 -28.17
C ALA A 210 17.60 1.65 -28.00
N GLY A 211 17.65 2.62 -27.08
CA GLY A 211 18.85 3.33 -26.65
C GLY A 211 19.79 2.53 -25.73
N GLY A 212 19.41 1.29 -25.38
CA GLY A 212 20.18 0.41 -24.52
C GLY A 212 20.09 0.77 -23.03
N ALA A 213 18.96 1.31 -22.58
CA ALA A 213 18.59 1.32 -21.17
C ALA A 213 18.58 -0.11 -20.61
N ASP A 214 18.99 -0.29 -19.36
CA ASP A 214 18.95 -1.59 -18.70
C ASP A 214 17.49 -1.98 -18.43
N VAL A 215 17.00 -3.01 -19.13
CA VAL A 215 15.62 -3.46 -19.03
C VAL A 215 15.25 -3.90 -17.61
N ASN A 216 16.20 -4.44 -16.84
CA ASN A 216 15.94 -4.88 -15.46
C ASN A 216 15.90 -3.69 -14.50
N GLU A 217 16.75 -2.69 -14.70
CA GLU A 217 16.66 -1.42 -13.96
C GLU A 217 15.31 -0.73 -14.21
N VAL A 218 14.86 -0.71 -15.48
CA VAL A 218 13.54 -0.19 -15.85
C VAL A 218 12.44 -1.02 -15.21
N TRP A 219 12.53 -2.36 -15.29
CA TRP A 219 11.58 -3.28 -14.70
C TRP A 219 11.38 -2.98 -13.22
N LEU A 220 12.45 -2.81 -12.44
CA LEU A 220 12.37 -2.56 -10.99
C LEU A 220 11.85 -1.17 -10.62
N THR A 221 12.08 -0.17 -11.48
CA THR A 221 11.70 1.23 -11.22
C THR A 221 10.25 1.52 -11.59
N ALA A 222 9.72 0.84 -12.61
CA ALA A 222 8.48 1.21 -13.27
C ALA A 222 7.19 0.66 -12.62
N LYS A 223 6.98 0.93 -11.31
CA LYS A 223 5.79 0.42 -10.58
C LYS A 223 4.46 0.77 -11.24
N GLY A 224 4.38 1.94 -11.88
CA GLY A 224 3.17 2.38 -12.61
C GLY A 224 2.89 1.62 -13.90
N PHE A 225 3.86 0.87 -14.45
CA PHE A 225 3.65 0.11 -15.69
C PHE A 225 2.96 -1.23 -15.43
N TYR A 226 3.02 -1.78 -14.22
CA TYR A 226 2.43 -3.08 -13.94
C TYR A 226 0.90 -3.07 -13.96
N LYS A 227 0.26 -1.88 -14.00
CA LYS A 227 -1.18 -1.74 -14.24
C LYS A 227 -1.54 -1.56 -15.72
N ASP A 228 -0.53 -1.53 -16.59
CA ASP A 228 -0.68 -1.40 -18.04
C ASP A 228 -0.12 -2.66 -18.72
N PRO A 229 -1.00 -3.58 -19.17
CA PRO A 229 -0.56 -4.81 -19.84
C PRO A 229 0.36 -4.59 -21.03
N ALA A 230 0.17 -3.50 -21.79
CA ALA A 230 0.97 -3.24 -22.99
C ALA A 230 2.38 -2.74 -22.62
N MET A 231 2.51 -1.88 -21.61
CA MET A 231 3.83 -1.48 -21.09
C MET A 231 4.57 -2.66 -20.47
N THR A 232 3.85 -3.51 -19.72
CA THR A 232 4.42 -4.73 -19.13
C THR A 232 4.89 -5.70 -20.22
N GLU A 233 4.08 -5.93 -21.26
CA GLU A 233 4.45 -6.80 -22.39
C GLU A 233 5.71 -6.32 -23.10
N MET A 234 5.86 -5.00 -23.34
CA MET A 234 7.08 -4.45 -23.95
C MET A 234 8.35 -4.72 -23.12
N LEU A 235 8.28 -4.65 -21.79
CA LEU A 235 9.42 -4.96 -20.93
C LEU A 235 9.79 -6.44 -20.99
N ILE A 236 8.78 -7.33 -20.99
CA ILE A 236 8.97 -8.77 -21.14
C ILE A 236 9.62 -9.10 -22.48
N GLU A 237 9.12 -8.52 -23.57
CA GLU A 237 9.67 -8.69 -24.92
C GLU A 237 11.11 -8.16 -25.05
N ALA A 238 11.45 -7.12 -24.30
CA ALA A 238 12.80 -6.57 -24.21
C ALA A 238 13.74 -7.41 -23.33
N GLY A 239 13.24 -8.47 -22.68
CA GLY A 239 14.04 -9.40 -21.90
C GLY A 239 14.15 -9.07 -20.41
N ALA A 240 13.16 -8.38 -19.83
CA ALA A 240 13.08 -8.20 -18.38
C ALA A 240 13.08 -9.56 -17.65
N ASP A 241 13.86 -9.66 -16.56
CA ASP A 241 13.78 -10.77 -15.62
C ASP A 241 12.53 -10.60 -14.74
N ILE A 242 11.40 -11.12 -15.24
CA ILE A 242 10.09 -11.05 -14.56
C ILE A 242 10.05 -11.75 -13.19
N ASN A 243 11.06 -12.58 -12.91
CA ASN A 243 11.18 -13.33 -11.66
C ASN A 243 12.15 -12.65 -10.68
N GLN A 244 12.82 -11.57 -11.08
CA GLN A 244 13.67 -10.81 -10.19
C GLN A 244 12.84 -10.21 -9.03
N PRO A 245 13.19 -10.48 -7.76
CA PRO A 245 12.62 -9.79 -6.61
C PRO A 245 12.91 -8.29 -6.66
N PHE A 246 11.97 -7.45 -6.21
CA PHE A 246 12.19 -6.00 -6.18
C PHE A 246 13.29 -5.59 -5.18
N SER A 247 13.40 -6.32 -4.07
CA SER A 247 14.46 -6.18 -3.07
C SER A 247 14.52 -7.43 -2.20
N GLU A 248 15.44 -7.48 -1.23
CA GLU A 248 15.47 -8.57 -0.23
C GLU A 248 14.18 -8.66 0.60
N GLU A 249 13.48 -7.53 0.78
CA GLU A 249 12.21 -7.40 1.51
C GLU A 249 10.97 -7.42 0.60
N GLN A 250 11.16 -7.37 -0.72
CA GLN A 250 10.07 -7.38 -1.70
C GLN A 250 10.29 -8.50 -2.72
N GLY A 251 9.40 -9.49 -2.69
CA GLY A 251 9.35 -10.58 -3.68
C GLY A 251 9.13 -10.12 -5.12
N SER A 252 8.88 -11.08 -6.02
CA SER A 252 8.63 -10.80 -7.44
C SER A 252 7.30 -10.06 -7.67
N LEU A 253 7.12 -9.53 -8.88
CA LEU A 253 5.86 -8.87 -9.29
C LEU A 253 4.63 -9.74 -9.05
N LEU A 254 4.70 -11.01 -9.45
CA LEU A 254 3.57 -11.93 -9.33
C LEU A 254 3.29 -12.28 -7.86
N PHE A 255 4.26 -12.19 -6.96
CA PHE A 255 4.02 -12.37 -5.52
C PHE A 255 3.16 -11.23 -4.96
N HIS A 256 3.30 -10.01 -5.47
CA HIS A 256 2.53 -8.84 -5.02
C HIS A 256 1.37 -8.47 -5.96
N SER A 257 0.72 -9.48 -6.56
CA SER A 257 -0.28 -9.27 -7.61
C SER A 257 -1.54 -8.57 -7.14
N ALA A 258 -2.02 -8.91 -5.93
CA ALA A 258 -3.18 -8.28 -5.32
C ALA A 258 -2.90 -6.81 -4.96
N GLU A 259 -1.68 -6.50 -4.50
CA GLU A 259 -1.30 -5.19 -4.01
C GLU A 259 -0.90 -4.21 -5.14
N LEU A 260 -0.24 -4.73 -6.19
CA LEU A 260 0.32 -3.88 -7.25
C LEU A 260 -0.62 -3.67 -8.43
N PHE A 261 -1.48 -4.63 -8.74
CA PHE A 261 -2.39 -4.55 -9.89
C PHE A 261 -3.74 -5.25 -9.67
N ASP A 262 -4.17 -5.37 -8.41
CA ASP A 262 -5.51 -5.85 -8.03
C ASP A 262 -5.90 -7.20 -8.66
N ASP A 263 -4.91 -8.09 -8.84
CA ASP A 263 -5.06 -9.38 -9.54
C ASP A 263 -5.73 -9.25 -10.93
N ASP A 264 -5.43 -8.19 -11.67
CA ASP A 264 -5.92 -7.99 -13.04
C ASP A 264 -5.70 -9.24 -13.91
N ALA A 265 -6.79 -9.79 -14.44
CA ALA A 265 -6.77 -11.08 -15.14
C ALA A 265 -5.95 -11.05 -16.43
N VAL A 266 -5.82 -9.90 -17.10
CA VAL A 266 -5.03 -9.76 -18.33
C VAL A 266 -3.55 -9.80 -17.99
N LEU A 267 -3.13 -9.07 -16.96
CA LEU A 267 -1.76 -9.06 -16.46
C LEU A 267 -1.35 -10.42 -15.89
N LEU A 268 -2.22 -11.07 -15.11
CA LEU A 268 -1.96 -12.42 -14.61
C LEU A 268 -1.72 -13.39 -15.77
N ALA A 269 -2.61 -13.41 -16.78
CA ALA A 269 -2.45 -14.27 -17.95
C ALA A 269 -1.17 -13.95 -18.75
N LEU A 270 -0.81 -12.66 -18.87
CA LEU A 270 0.42 -12.20 -19.51
C LEU A 270 1.68 -12.68 -18.75
N LEU A 271 1.69 -12.56 -17.43
CA LEU A 271 2.82 -12.96 -16.60
C LEU A 271 2.97 -14.49 -16.58
N GLU A 272 1.87 -15.21 -16.36
CA GLU A 272 1.86 -16.68 -16.29
C GLU A 272 2.29 -17.32 -17.61
N ARG A 273 1.80 -16.84 -18.76
CA ARG A 273 2.21 -17.38 -20.08
C ARG A 273 3.68 -17.14 -20.40
N ASN A 274 4.31 -16.16 -19.76
CA ASN A 274 5.73 -15.84 -19.89
C ASN A 274 6.59 -16.49 -18.80
N GLY A 275 6.03 -17.33 -17.93
CA GLY A 275 6.77 -18.07 -16.91
C GLY A 275 7.08 -17.28 -15.64
N ALA A 276 6.27 -16.27 -15.32
CA ALA A 276 6.37 -15.58 -14.03
C ALA A 276 6.04 -16.53 -12.87
N LEU A 277 6.78 -16.40 -11.79
CA LEU A 277 6.64 -17.14 -10.55
C LEU A 277 6.36 -16.14 -9.42
N ALA A 278 5.50 -16.53 -8.47
CA ALA A 278 5.30 -15.78 -7.23
C ALA A 278 6.44 -16.12 -6.27
N ILE A 279 7.56 -15.41 -6.40
CA ILE A 279 8.76 -15.61 -5.59
C ILE A 279 8.66 -14.72 -4.38
N ALA A 280 8.68 -15.34 -3.21
CA ALA A 280 8.62 -14.63 -1.94
C ALA A 280 9.93 -13.86 -1.66
N PRO A 281 9.91 -12.80 -0.83
CA PRO A 281 11.13 -12.11 -0.44
C PRO A 281 12.05 -13.03 0.37
N GLU A 282 13.35 -12.73 0.34
CA GLU A 282 14.37 -13.45 1.10
C GLU A 282 14.16 -13.26 2.61
N ILE A 283 13.79 -12.04 3.00
CA ILE A 283 13.49 -11.67 4.38
C ILE A 283 11.98 -11.52 4.52
N GLN A 284 11.36 -12.37 5.33
CA GLN A 284 9.93 -12.32 5.65
C GLN A 284 9.70 -12.41 7.15
N TYR A 285 8.79 -11.58 7.65
CA TYR A 285 8.29 -11.69 9.01
C TYR A 285 7.27 -12.83 9.10
N ASP A 286 7.23 -13.51 10.24
CA ASP A 286 6.28 -14.60 10.49
C ASP A 286 4.82 -14.12 10.39
N SER A 287 4.54 -12.87 10.79
CA SER A 287 3.24 -12.21 10.62
C SER A 287 2.81 -12.18 9.16
N ASP A 288 3.71 -11.81 8.25
CA ASP A 288 3.39 -11.63 6.83
C ASP A 288 3.14 -12.99 6.17
N ARG A 289 3.92 -14.01 6.56
CA ARG A 289 3.74 -15.39 6.08
C ARG A 289 2.39 -15.96 6.54
N LEU A 290 2.02 -15.71 7.80
CA LEU A 290 0.71 -16.10 8.35
C LEU A 290 -0.44 -15.34 7.70
N GLU A 291 -0.29 -14.03 7.49
CA GLU A 291 -1.27 -13.21 6.78
C GLU A 291 -1.56 -13.78 5.39
N ARG A 292 -0.50 -14.07 4.62
CA ARG A 292 -0.63 -14.65 3.27
C ARG A 292 -1.30 -16.02 3.29
N LEU A 293 -1.00 -16.88 4.26
CA LEU A 293 -1.70 -18.16 4.45
C LEU A 293 -3.21 -17.90 4.67
N ILE A 294 -3.55 -17.01 5.61
CA ILE A 294 -4.93 -16.71 6.01
C ILE A 294 -5.75 -16.15 4.84
N TYR A 295 -5.21 -15.19 4.11
CA TYR A 295 -5.89 -14.60 2.95
C TYR A 295 -5.78 -15.47 1.68
N SER A 296 -4.97 -16.54 1.71
CA SER A 296 -4.62 -17.36 0.53
C SER A 296 -4.05 -16.52 -0.61
N SER A 297 -3.17 -15.58 -0.26
CA SER A 297 -2.44 -14.79 -1.22
C SER A 297 -1.56 -15.69 -2.10
N ARG A 298 -1.27 -15.23 -3.32
CA ARG A 298 -0.48 -15.99 -4.28
C ARG A 298 0.92 -16.30 -3.75
N GLY A 299 1.40 -17.53 -3.92
CA GLY A 299 2.70 -17.93 -3.36
C GLY A 299 2.72 -18.00 -1.83
N SER A 300 1.55 -18.04 -1.17
CA SER A 300 1.47 -18.42 0.24
C SER A 300 1.98 -19.85 0.44
N GLU A 301 2.74 -20.04 1.50
CA GLU A 301 3.15 -21.36 1.97
C GLU A 301 1.96 -22.09 2.59
N THR A 302 2.00 -23.43 2.59
CA THR A 302 1.03 -24.23 3.35
C THR A 302 1.33 -24.15 4.84
N LEU A 303 0.33 -24.44 5.66
CA LEU A 303 0.51 -24.48 7.11
C LEU A 303 1.64 -25.47 7.51
N GLU A 304 1.73 -26.62 6.86
CA GLU A 304 2.77 -27.62 7.14
C GLU A 304 4.17 -27.07 6.84
N GLN A 305 4.33 -26.30 5.77
CA GLN A 305 5.60 -25.65 5.42
C GLN A 305 5.98 -24.59 6.47
N LEU A 306 5.02 -23.77 6.89
CA LEU A 306 5.23 -22.76 7.93
C LEU A 306 5.62 -23.38 9.27
N VAL A 307 4.91 -24.43 9.70
CA VAL A 307 5.22 -25.16 10.93
C VAL A 307 6.60 -25.81 10.84
N ALA A 308 6.95 -26.42 9.70
CA ALA A 308 8.28 -27.00 9.49
C ALA A 308 9.40 -25.94 9.51
N ALA A 309 9.09 -24.71 9.10
CA ALA A 309 10.02 -23.58 9.18
C ALA A 309 10.17 -23.01 10.61
N GLY A 310 9.34 -23.45 11.56
CA GLY A 310 9.44 -23.05 12.97
C GLY A 310 9.01 -21.62 13.25
N ILE A 311 8.09 -21.07 12.45
CA ILE A 311 7.56 -19.72 12.66
C ILE A 311 6.80 -19.59 13.98
N ASP A 312 6.73 -18.38 14.53
CA ASP A 312 5.86 -18.08 15.66
C ASP A 312 4.39 -18.00 15.21
N LEU A 313 3.65 -19.08 15.46
CA LEU A 313 2.21 -19.20 15.17
C LEU A 313 1.34 -18.20 15.95
N ASN A 314 1.90 -17.53 16.97
CA ASN A 314 1.20 -16.52 17.78
C ASN A 314 1.46 -15.10 17.29
N SER A 315 2.20 -14.93 16.19
CA SER A 315 2.44 -13.63 15.58
C SER A 315 1.11 -12.91 15.30
N SER A 316 1.13 -11.59 15.45
CA SER A 316 -0.03 -10.75 15.22
C SER A 316 -0.24 -10.50 13.73
N VAL A 317 -1.45 -10.78 13.23
CA VAL A 317 -1.92 -10.45 11.88
C VAL A 317 -3.07 -9.47 12.00
N GLY A 318 -2.91 -8.25 11.47
CA GLY A 318 -3.93 -7.21 11.58
C GLY A 318 -4.18 -6.71 13.02
N GLY A 319 -3.22 -6.89 13.92
CA GLY A 319 -3.32 -6.48 15.33
C GLY A 319 -3.92 -7.53 16.27
N GLU A 320 -4.30 -8.70 15.75
CA GLU A 320 -4.84 -9.83 16.51
C GLU A 320 -3.96 -11.08 16.31
N PRO A 321 -3.93 -12.05 17.25
CA PRO A 321 -3.21 -13.29 17.05
C PRO A 321 -3.66 -14.02 15.77
N ALA A 322 -2.72 -14.58 15.00
CA ALA A 322 -3.00 -15.20 13.70
C ALA A 322 -4.15 -16.22 13.73
N ALA A 323 -4.25 -17.05 14.78
CA ALA A 323 -5.34 -18.00 14.93
C ALA A 323 -6.73 -17.33 15.04
N LEU A 324 -6.81 -16.16 15.69
CA LEU A 324 -8.06 -15.40 15.79
C LEU A 324 -8.40 -14.73 14.46
N THR A 325 -7.42 -14.12 13.78
CA THR A 325 -7.64 -13.55 12.45
C THR A 325 -8.11 -14.63 11.47
N ALA A 326 -7.44 -15.78 11.47
CA ALA A 326 -7.83 -16.96 10.69
C ALA A 326 -9.25 -17.43 11.01
N LEU A 327 -9.69 -17.38 12.27
CA LEU A 327 -11.04 -17.78 12.68
C LEU A 327 -12.12 -16.98 11.95
N THR A 328 -11.85 -15.70 11.69
CA THR A 328 -12.79 -14.77 11.06
C THR A 328 -12.84 -14.91 9.53
N ILE A 329 -11.81 -15.51 8.92
CA ILE A 329 -11.67 -15.56 7.45
C ILE A 329 -11.81 -17.01 6.96
N LYS A 330 -11.06 -17.95 7.55
CA LYS A 330 -11.00 -19.37 7.18
C LYS A 330 -10.83 -20.24 8.43
N PRO A 331 -11.94 -20.70 9.05
CA PRO A 331 -11.90 -21.54 10.25
C PRO A 331 -11.04 -22.81 10.11
N SER A 332 -10.89 -23.36 8.90
CA SER A 332 -10.01 -24.51 8.64
C SER A 332 -8.54 -24.20 8.92
N ILE A 333 -8.06 -23.00 8.58
CA ILE A 333 -6.71 -22.53 8.89
C ILE A 333 -6.57 -22.30 10.40
N ALA A 334 -7.58 -21.70 11.04
CA ALA A 334 -7.58 -21.52 12.49
C ALA A 334 -7.46 -22.87 13.23
N LEU A 335 -8.25 -23.87 12.83
CA LEU A 335 -8.14 -25.23 13.38
C LEU A 335 -6.74 -25.82 13.18
N GLY A 336 -6.17 -25.64 11.99
CA GLY A 336 -4.81 -26.07 11.69
C GLY A 336 -3.78 -25.43 12.64
N LEU A 337 -3.83 -24.10 12.82
CA LEU A 337 -2.94 -23.37 13.73
C LEU A 337 -3.07 -23.86 15.18
N ILE A 338 -4.30 -24.06 15.66
CA ILE A 338 -4.58 -24.60 17.00
C ILE A 338 -3.99 -26.01 17.14
N SER A 339 -4.15 -26.84 16.12
CA SER A 339 -3.64 -28.21 16.08
C SER A 339 -2.10 -28.25 16.04
N ALA A 340 -1.48 -27.26 15.41
CA ALA A 340 -0.03 -27.07 15.34
C ALA A 340 0.57 -26.44 16.62
N GLY A 341 -0.27 -26.04 17.59
CA GLY A 341 0.18 -25.55 18.90
C GLY A 341 0.10 -24.03 19.09
N ALA A 342 -0.64 -23.31 18.25
CA ALA A 342 -0.97 -21.91 18.55
C ALA A 342 -1.65 -21.79 19.92
N ASP A 343 -1.26 -20.78 20.70
CA ASP A 343 -1.80 -20.52 22.02
C ASP A 343 -3.24 -20.01 21.92
N VAL A 344 -4.14 -20.73 22.58
CA VAL A 344 -5.56 -20.40 22.70
C VAL A 344 -6.00 -20.31 24.16
N SER A 345 -5.07 -20.10 25.09
CA SER A 345 -5.36 -19.99 26.52
C SER A 345 -6.42 -18.92 26.83
N GLN A 346 -6.29 -17.74 26.22
CA GLN A 346 -7.28 -16.66 26.34
C GLN A 346 -8.66 -17.05 25.79
N TRP A 347 -8.74 -17.99 24.84
CA TRP A 347 -10.01 -18.44 24.27
C TRP A 347 -10.84 -19.27 25.23
N LEU A 348 -10.24 -19.74 26.33
CA LEU A 348 -10.94 -20.48 27.38
C LEU A 348 -11.60 -19.54 28.40
N GLU A 349 -11.24 -18.25 28.39
CA GLU A 349 -11.83 -17.25 29.28
C GLU A 349 -13.27 -16.93 28.87
N PRO A 350 -14.24 -16.97 29.80
CA PRO A 350 -15.67 -16.75 29.53
C PRO A 350 -16.01 -15.58 28.60
N SER A 351 -15.48 -14.39 28.90
CA SER A 351 -15.79 -13.15 28.18
C SER A 351 -15.11 -13.11 26.81
N TYR A 352 -13.85 -13.55 26.73
CA TYR A 352 -13.09 -13.58 25.49
C TYR A 352 -13.67 -14.63 24.52
N PHE A 353 -13.99 -15.82 25.03
CA PHE A 353 -14.64 -16.86 24.25
C PHE A 353 -15.92 -16.32 23.62
N GLN A 354 -16.81 -15.71 24.41
CA GLN A 354 -18.08 -15.21 23.88
C GLN A 354 -17.91 -14.02 22.92
N GLY A 355 -17.04 -13.06 23.25
CA GLY A 355 -16.90 -11.81 22.50
C GLY A 355 -15.99 -11.86 21.28
N LYS A 356 -15.06 -12.82 21.21
CA LYS A 356 -14.13 -12.96 20.09
C LYS A 356 -14.32 -14.31 19.39
N VAL A 357 -14.29 -15.41 20.12
CA VAL A 357 -14.27 -16.76 19.49
C VAL A 357 -15.65 -17.15 18.96
N LEU A 358 -16.63 -17.25 19.85
CA LEU A 358 -18.01 -17.61 19.52
C LEU A 358 -18.64 -16.56 18.60
N TYR A 359 -18.40 -15.27 18.88
CA TYR A 359 -18.84 -14.18 18.03
C TYR A 359 -18.41 -14.40 16.58
N HIS A 360 -17.11 -14.57 16.31
CA HIS A 360 -16.63 -14.71 14.94
C HIS A 360 -17.06 -16.02 14.28
N LEU A 361 -17.09 -17.13 15.03
CA LEU A 361 -17.58 -18.41 14.52
C LEU A 361 -19.06 -18.34 14.09
N ALA A 362 -19.91 -17.71 14.90
CA ALA A 362 -21.36 -17.71 14.68
C ALA A 362 -21.85 -16.54 13.82
N PHE A 363 -21.17 -15.40 13.81
CA PHE A 363 -21.60 -14.16 13.14
C PHE A 363 -21.15 -14.07 11.68
N ASN A 364 -20.13 -14.82 11.24
CA ASN A 364 -19.57 -14.66 9.91
C ASN A 364 -20.53 -15.18 8.81
N ASP A 365 -21.12 -14.25 8.07
CA ASP A 365 -22.04 -14.40 6.94
C ASP A 365 -23.15 -15.47 7.13
N SER A 366 -24.23 -15.06 7.79
CA SER A 366 -25.40 -15.91 8.08
C SER A 366 -26.21 -16.33 6.84
N ASN A 367 -25.82 -15.94 5.63
CA ASN A 367 -26.65 -16.10 4.43
C ASN A 367 -26.43 -17.42 3.67
N HIS A 368 -25.49 -18.26 4.10
CA HIS A 368 -25.29 -19.58 3.51
C HIS A 368 -25.07 -20.66 4.59
N PRO A 369 -25.60 -21.88 4.41
CA PRO A 369 -25.22 -23.04 5.21
C PRO A 369 -23.70 -23.29 5.13
N LEU A 370 -23.12 -23.84 6.20
CA LEU A 370 -21.72 -24.29 6.17
C LEU A 370 -21.53 -25.35 5.09
N ASP A 371 -20.42 -25.28 4.37
CA ASP A 371 -19.94 -26.44 3.61
C ASP A 371 -19.34 -27.52 4.55
N ASP A 372 -19.08 -28.72 4.00
CA ASP A 372 -18.56 -29.84 4.79
C ASP A 372 -17.21 -29.53 5.47
N ASN A 373 -16.35 -28.73 4.83
CA ASN A 373 -15.04 -28.36 5.38
C ASN A 373 -15.19 -27.35 6.52
N GLU A 374 -16.05 -26.34 6.37
CA GLU A 374 -16.34 -25.36 7.40
C GLU A 374 -17.05 -26.00 8.61
N ALA A 375 -17.96 -26.93 8.35
CA ALA A 375 -18.63 -27.74 9.37
C ALA A 375 -17.62 -28.57 10.18
N ALA A 376 -16.73 -29.30 9.48
CA ALA A 376 -15.66 -30.07 10.11
C ALA A 376 -14.69 -29.18 10.90
N ALA A 377 -14.32 -28.02 10.35
CA ALA A 377 -13.44 -27.06 11.01
C ALA A 377 -14.07 -26.50 12.30
N THR A 378 -15.34 -26.08 12.23
CA THR A 378 -16.09 -25.55 13.37
C THR A 378 -16.18 -26.59 14.50
N LEU A 379 -16.59 -27.82 14.18
CA LEU A 379 -16.62 -28.91 15.15
C LEU A 379 -15.23 -29.23 15.72
N GLY A 380 -14.20 -29.20 14.87
CA GLY A 380 -12.81 -29.42 15.27
C GLY A 380 -12.32 -28.36 16.25
N ILE A 381 -12.67 -27.09 16.04
CA ILE A 381 -12.31 -25.99 16.95
C ILE A 381 -12.99 -26.19 18.31
N PHE A 382 -14.30 -26.45 18.34
CA PHE A 382 -14.99 -26.74 19.60
C PHE A 382 -14.37 -27.93 20.33
N ARG A 383 -14.05 -29.02 19.61
CA ARG A 383 -13.39 -30.19 20.19
C ARG A 383 -12.04 -29.82 20.80
N ALA A 384 -11.21 -29.12 20.03
CA ALA A 384 -9.89 -28.67 20.46
C ALA A 384 -9.93 -27.78 21.72
N LEU A 385 -10.93 -26.91 21.82
CA LEU A 385 -11.12 -26.04 22.99
C LEU A 385 -11.64 -26.82 24.21
N LEU A 386 -12.61 -27.72 24.02
CA LEU A 386 -13.15 -28.57 25.08
C LEU A 386 -12.08 -29.53 25.65
N GLU A 387 -11.25 -30.11 24.79
CA GLU A 387 -10.10 -30.94 25.19
C GLU A 387 -9.04 -30.14 25.98
N ARG A 388 -8.94 -28.83 25.73
CA ARG A 388 -8.07 -27.89 26.47
C ARG A 388 -8.74 -27.28 27.70
N GLY A 389 -9.98 -27.65 28.01
CA GLY A 389 -10.66 -27.26 29.25
C GLY A 389 -11.66 -26.11 29.12
N LEU A 390 -12.16 -25.80 27.92
CA LEU A 390 -13.32 -24.91 27.77
C LEU A 390 -14.49 -25.48 28.57
N ASN A 391 -15.06 -24.69 29.47
CA ASN A 391 -16.20 -25.11 30.28
C ASN A 391 -17.46 -25.23 29.40
N PRO A 392 -18.01 -26.44 29.15
CA PRO A 392 -19.21 -26.58 28.32
C PRO A 392 -20.48 -26.05 29.01
N ASN A 393 -20.42 -25.82 30.33
CA ASN A 393 -21.48 -25.22 31.14
C ASN A 393 -21.25 -23.72 31.39
N LEU A 394 -20.45 -23.08 30.54
CA LEU A 394 -20.23 -21.64 30.57
C LEU A 394 -21.59 -20.90 30.57
N ALA A 395 -21.75 -19.98 31.51
CA ALA A 395 -22.86 -19.04 31.50
C ALA A 395 -22.62 -18.01 30.40
N CYS A 396 -23.57 -17.91 29.47
CA CYS A 396 -23.52 -17.01 28.35
C CYS A 396 -24.57 -15.91 28.48
N GLN A 397 -24.17 -14.70 28.10
CA GLN A 397 -25.05 -13.57 27.90
C GLN A 397 -24.88 -13.10 26.45
N ALA A 398 -25.98 -13.03 25.71
CA ALA A 398 -25.93 -12.68 24.29
C ALA A 398 -27.14 -11.85 23.88
N HIS A 399 -26.94 -10.92 22.94
CA HIS A 399 -28.07 -10.36 22.19
C HIS A 399 -28.42 -11.28 21.05
N VAL A 400 -29.64 -11.81 21.01
CA VAL A 400 -30.12 -12.66 19.91
C VAL A 400 -30.99 -11.82 18.98
N TYR A 401 -30.51 -11.60 17.76
CA TYR A 401 -31.26 -10.88 16.73
C TYR A 401 -32.31 -11.76 16.05
N TYR A 402 -33.33 -11.14 15.48
CA TYR A 402 -34.35 -11.74 14.61
C TYR A 402 -35.00 -10.64 13.75
N GLN A 403 -35.51 -10.98 12.57
CA GLN A 403 -36.14 -10.02 11.62
C GLN A 403 -35.31 -8.74 11.34
N SER A 404 -34.09 -8.89 10.83
CA SER A 404 -33.19 -7.82 10.34
C SER A 404 -32.77 -6.70 11.32
N SER A 405 -33.50 -6.42 12.40
CA SER A 405 -33.19 -5.31 13.34
C SER A 405 -33.79 -5.45 14.74
N THR A 406 -34.50 -6.55 15.05
CA THR A 406 -35.07 -6.76 16.39
C THR A 406 -34.16 -7.71 17.18
N CYS A 407 -33.99 -7.52 18.48
CA CYS A 407 -33.22 -8.43 19.32
C CYS A 407 -33.80 -8.57 20.73
N PHE A 408 -33.36 -9.60 21.44
CA PHE A 408 -33.60 -9.76 22.87
C PHE A 408 -32.32 -10.25 23.58
N GLY A 409 -32.19 -9.94 24.88
CA GLY A 409 -31.11 -10.47 25.71
C GLY A 409 -31.39 -11.93 26.06
N TYR A 410 -30.37 -12.78 25.93
CA TYR A 410 -30.36 -14.17 26.38
C TYR A 410 -29.42 -14.29 27.58
N ALA A 411 -29.83 -15.05 28.58
CA ALA A 411 -28.93 -15.59 29.59
C ALA A 411 -29.21 -17.07 29.86
N GLY A 412 -28.15 -17.87 29.90
CA GLY A 412 -28.25 -19.31 30.13
C GLY A 412 -26.95 -20.04 29.80
N SER A 413 -27.02 -21.35 29.62
CA SER A 413 -25.84 -22.18 29.29
C SER A 413 -25.39 -22.03 27.84
N LEU A 414 -24.09 -22.15 27.59
CA LEU A 414 -23.51 -22.27 26.26
C LEU A 414 -24.20 -23.36 25.43
N PHE A 415 -24.47 -24.52 26.05
CA PHE A 415 -25.17 -25.63 25.41
C PHE A 415 -26.54 -25.20 24.85
N LEU A 416 -27.38 -24.55 25.66
CA LEU A 416 -28.68 -24.11 25.20
C LEU A 416 -28.54 -23.00 24.14
N LEU A 417 -27.64 -22.05 24.31
CA LEU A 417 -27.38 -20.98 23.34
C LEU A 417 -27.06 -21.54 21.94
N LEU A 418 -26.10 -22.46 21.88
CA LEU A 418 -25.63 -23.04 20.62
C LEU A 418 -26.70 -23.89 19.96
N ILE A 419 -27.29 -24.84 20.70
CA ILE A 419 -28.21 -25.82 20.14
C ILE A 419 -29.56 -25.19 19.79
N ASN A 420 -30.04 -24.27 20.63
CA ASN A 420 -31.36 -23.66 20.46
C ASN A 420 -31.35 -22.42 19.56
N PHE A 421 -30.21 -21.76 19.31
CA PHE A 421 -30.17 -20.60 18.43
C PHE A 421 -29.24 -20.79 17.25
N CYS A 422 -27.94 -21.01 17.46
CA CYS A 422 -26.99 -21.14 16.35
C CYS A 422 -27.33 -22.32 15.43
N CYS A 423 -27.77 -23.44 16.02
CA CYS A 423 -28.15 -24.65 15.31
C CYS A 423 -29.65 -24.76 15.03
N ALA A 424 -30.46 -23.71 15.23
CA ALA A 424 -31.89 -23.75 14.95
C ALA A 424 -32.19 -24.06 13.45
N ASP A 425 -33.40 -24.53 13.15
CA ASP A 425 -33.79 -24.83 11.77
C ASP A 425 -33.67 -23.54 10.93
N GLY A 426 -33.13 -23.66 9.72
CA GLY A 426 -32.87 -22.50 8.85
C GLY A 426 -31.62 -21.68 9.19
N ASN A 427 -30.88 -22.01 10.27
CA ASN A 427 -29.61 -21.34 10.57
C ASN A 427 -28.39 -22.05 9.98
N LYS A 428 -27.30 -21.28 9.86
CA LYS A 428 -26.00 -21.70 9.31
C LYS A 428 -25.46 -22.99 9.94
N TRP A 429 -25.66 -23.20 11.25
CA TRP A 429 -25.18 -24.39 11.96
C TRP A 429 -26.24 -25.47 12.15
N SER A 430 -27.38 -25.41 11.45
CA SER A 430 -28.45 -26.42 11.57
C SER A 430 -27.94 -27.85 11.38
N GLY A 431 -27.10 -28.07 10.36
CA GLY A 431 -26.46 -29.37 10.11
C GLY A 431 -25.53 -29.86 11.21
N LEU A 432 -25.02 -28.97 12.08
CA LEU A 432 -24.13 -29.31 13.19
C LEU A 432 -24.88 -29.71 14.47
N ARG A 433 -26.20 -29.52 14.55
CA ARG A 433 -26.95 -29.59 15.82
C ARG A 433 -26.65 -30.86 16.61
N THR A 434 -26.79 -32.01 15.96
CA THR A 434 -26.64 -33.31 16.62
C THR A 434 -25.19 -33.57 17.02
N ASP A 435 -24.23 -33.25 16.16
CA ASP A 435 -22.83 -33.56 16.41
C ASP A 435 -22.19 -32.61 17.43
N LEU A 436 -22.57 -31.33 17.40
CA LEU A 436 -22.16 -30.36 18.40
C LEU A 436 -22.78 -30.68 19.78
N ALA A 437 -24.05 -31.11 19.82
CA ALA A 437 -24.68 -31.52 21.07
C ALA A 437 -24.01 -32.76 21.67
N LYS A 438 -23.74 -33.79 20.85
CA LYS A 438 -23.00 -34.99 21.28
C LYS A 438 -21.63 -34.63 21.81
N LEU A 439 -20.91 -33.75 21.12
CA LEU A 439 -19.59 -33.29 21.52
C LEU A 439 -19.63 -32.59 22.89
N LEU A 440 -20.52 -31.61 23.06
CA LEU A 440 -20.65 -30.87 24.32
C LEU A 440 -21.04 -31.78 25.49
N VAL A 441 -22.01 -32.68 25.29
CA VAL A 441 -22.44 -33.65 26.32
C VAL A 441 -21.31 -34.61 26.68
N ALA A 442 -20.54 -35.09 25.70
CA ALA A 442 -19.39 -35.95 25.95
C ALA A 442 -18.30 -35.27 26.80
N HIS A 443 -18.22 -33.94 26.78
CA HIS A 443 -17.33 -33.14 27.61
C HIS A 443 -17.99 -32.60 28.89
N GLY A 444 -19.22 -33.03 29.21
CA GLY A 444 -19.89 -32.72 30.49
C GLY A 444 -20.86 -31.56 30.46
N ALA A 445 -21.38 -31.16 29.28
CA ALA A 445 -22.51 -30.23 29.21
C ALA A 445 -23.74 -30.78 29.93
N ASP A 446 -24.35 -29.97 30.77
CA ASP A 446 -25.66 -30.26 31.36
C ASP A 446 -26.76 -30.00 30.33
N ILE A 447 -27.29 -31.09 29.78
CA ILE A 447 -28.36 -31.09 28.79
C ILE A 447 -29.65 -30.41 29.29
N ASN A 448 -29.80 -30.26 30.61
CA ASN A 448 -30.96 -29.68 31.27
C ASN A 448 -30.73 -28.26 31.79
N ALA A 449 -29.51 -27.71 31.61
CA ALA A 449 -29.19 -26.37 32.08
C ALA A 449 -30.15 -25.34 31.44
N PRO A 450 -30.83 -24.52 32.26
CA PRO A 450 -31.87 -23.63 31.75
C PRO A 450 -31.27 -22.39 31.08
N GLY A 451 -32.09 -21.72 30.29
CA GLY A 451 -31.86 -20.35 29.87
C GLY A 451 -33.16 -19.64 29.59
N ALA A 452 -33.08 -18.31 29.58
CA ALA A 452 -34.22 -17.43 29.53
C ALA A 452 -33.92 -16.17 28.71
N ARG A 453 -34.99 -15.45 28.38
CA ARG A 453 -34.92 -14.08 27.90
C ARG A 453 -34.68 -13.13 29.08
N GLU A 454 -33.73 -12.22 28.92
CA GLU A 454 -33.46 -11.12 29.83
C GLU A 454 -34.06 -9.80 29.34
N THR A 455 -34.43 -8.95 30.30
CA THR A 455 -34.95 -7.59 30.08
C THR A 455 -33.88 -6.57 30.45
N GLY A 456 -33.19 -6.00 29.45
CA GLY A 456 -32.20 -4.93 29.66
C GLY A 456 -31.25 -4.75 28.47
N LEU A 457 -30.63 -3.56 28.36
CA LEU A 457 -29.51 -3.32 27.45
C LEU A 457 -28.25 -3.93 28.10
N LEU A 458 -27.91 -5.16 27.71
CA LEU A 458 -26.66 -5.78 28.10
C LEU A 458 -25.48 -5.12 27.36
N GLY A 459 -24.37 -4.85 28.03
CA GLY A 459 -23.07 -4.55 27.40
C GLY A 459 -22.36 -5.81 26.88
N ALA A 460 -23.12 -6.85 26.56
CA ALA A 460 -22.68 -8.23 26.29
C ALA A 460 -22.39 -8.46 24.79
N PRO A 461 -21.67 -9.54 24.45
CA PRO A 461 -21.39 -9.89 23.07
C PRO A 461 -22.64 -10.12 22.22
N MET A 462 -22.54 -9.74 20.95
CA MET A 462 -23.66 -9.64 20.01
C MET A 462 -23.80 -10.93 19.19
N LEU A 463 -24.88 -11.71 19.35
CA LEU A 463 -25.11 -12.90 18.54
C LEU A 463 -26.23 -12.65 17.51
N SER A 464 -25.85 -12.37 16.26
CA SER A 464 -26.85 -12.29 15.20
C SER A 464 -27.20 -13.68 14.69
N VAL A 465 -28.42 -14.12 14.96
CA VAL A 465 -28.99 -15.37 14.44
C VAL A 465 -30.20 -14.98 13.58
N GLN A 466 -30.38 -15.56 12.41
CA GLN A 466 -31.61 -15.33 11.63
C GLN A 466 -32.65 -16.33 12.10
N LEU A 467 -33.51 -15.90 13.03
CA LEU A 467 -34.61 -16.70 13.53
C LEU A 467 -35.95 -16.17 13.02
N GLU A 468 -36.86 -17.10 12.73
CA GLU A 468 -38.25 -16.79 12.47
C GLU A 468 -38.92 -16.22 13.73
N SER A 469 -39.82 -15.25 13.55
CA SER A 469 -40.47 -14.57 14.68
C SER A 469 -41.27 -15.49 15.57
N GLU A 470 -41.89 -16.52 14.98
CA GLU A 470 -42.66 -17.51 15.71
C GLU A 470 -41.78 -18.32 16.66
N TYR A 471 -40.56 -18.65 16.21
CA TYR A 471 -39.55 -19.32 17.02
C TYR A 471 -39.18 -18.49 18.26
N VAL A 472 -38.91 -17.20 18.03
CA VAL A 472 -38.54 -16.27 19.09
C VAL A 472 -39.69 -16.04 20.07
N GLN A 473 -40.92 -15.92 19.57
CA GLN A 473 -42.10 -15.78 20.41
C GLN A 473 -42.35 -17.04 21.26
N GLY A 474 -42.12 -18.23 20.70
CA GLY A 474 -42.17 -19.50 21.42
C GLY A 474 -41.17 -19.55 22.57
N PHE A 475 -39.90 -19.21 22.30
CA PHE A 475 -38.85 -19.12 23.33
C PHE A 475 -39.18 -18.09 24.43
N ALA A 476 -39.65 -16.90 24.03
CA ALA A 476 -40.03 -15.85 24.97
C ALA A 476 -41.21 -16.28 25.88
N ASN A 477 -42.20 -16.97 25.33
CA ASN A 477 -43.36 -17.46 26.08
C ASN A 477 -42.99 -18.61 27.04
N ALA A 478 -42.03 -19.46 26.66
CA ALA A 478 -41.55 -20.56 27.48
C ALA A 478 -40.91 -20.09 28.79
N GLY A 479 -40.29 -18.90 28.78
CA GLY A 479 -39.58 -18.35 29.94
C GLY A 479 -38.28 -19.11 30.22
N SER A 480 -37.90 -19.23 31.50
CA SER A 480 -36.73 -20.04 31.88
C SER A 480 -37.04 -21.52 31.76
N GLY A 481 -36.29 -22.26 30.94
CA GLY A 481 -36.56 -23.66 30.66
C GLY A 481 -35.37 -24.41 30.07
N SER A 482 -35.45 -25.73 30.16
CA SER A 482 -34.55 -26.70 29.53
C SER A 482 -34.64 -26.69 28.00
N LEU A 483 -33.64 -27.24 27.32
CA LEU A 483 -33.65 -27.40 25.86
C LEU A 483 -34.88 -28.16 25.36
N LEU A 484 -35.18 -29.32 25.95
CA LEU A 484 -36.30 -30.14 25.51
C LEU A 484 -37.65 -29.41 25.66
N TYR A 485 -37.83 -28.66 26.76
CA TYR A 485 -39.02 -27.84 26.94
C TYR A 485 -39.15 -26.76 25.86
N HIS A 486 -38.07 -26.04 25.54
CA HIS A 486 -38.08 -25.03 24.46
C HIS A 486 -38.37 -25.63 23.09
N LEU A 487 -37.75 -26.77 22.75
CA LEU A 487 -38.02 -27.47 21.49
C LEU A 487 -39.47 -27.93 21.39
N GLU A 488 -40.07 -28.45 22.46
CA GLU A 488 -41.47 -28.87 22.48
C GLU A 488 -42.45 -27.73 22.17
N GLN A 489 -42.15 -26.50 22.61
CA GLN A 489 -42.98 -25.31 22.37
C GLN A 489 -42.94 -24.79 20.93
N GLN A 490 -42.03 -25.28 20.08
CA GLN A 490 -41.96 -24.87 18.67
C GLN A 490 -43.19 -25.36 17.90
N THR A 491 -43.84 -24.46 17.17
CA THR A 491 -45.05 -24.75 16.39
C THR A 491 -44.78 -25.62 15.18
N GLU A 492 -43.66 -25.39 14.48
CA GLU A 492 -43.18 -26.18 13.36
C GLU A 492 -41.87 -26.90 13.73
N LYS A 493 -41.77 -28.19 13.39
CA LYS A 493 -40.60 -29.02 13.68
C LYS A 493 -40.22 -29.83 12.44
N SER A 494 -39.01 -29.63 11.92
CA SER A 494 -38.46 -30.49 10.88
C SER A 494 -38.31 -31.94 11.36
N ALA A 495 -38.16 -32.88 10.42
CA ALA A 495 -37.86 -34.28 10.73
C ALA A 495 -36.55 -34.41 11.53
N ASP A 496 -35.55 -33.57 11.21
CA ASP A 496 -34.27 -33.53 11.91
C ASP A 496 -34.43 -33.00 13.34
N THR A 497 -35.27 -31.98 13.55
CA THR A 497 -35.63 -31.50 14.89
C THR A 497 -36.31 -32.60 15.70
N GLN A 498 -37.24 -33.35 15.11
CA GLN A 498 -37.92 -34.45 15.80
C GLN A 498 -36.95 -35.58 16.18
N ALA A 499 -36.06 -35.96 15.26
CA ALA A 499 -35.03 -36.96 15.52
C ALA A 499 -34.05 -36.49 16.62
N PHE A 500 -33.66 -35.21 16.59
CA PHE A 500 -32.83 -34.61 17.61
C PHE A 500 -33.51 -34.58 18.99
N MET A 501 -34.80 -34.24 19.06
CA MET A 501 -35.56 -34.29 20.32
C MET A 501 -35.61 -35.71 20.91
N GLN A 502 -35.77 -36.74 20.08
CA GLN A 502 -35.70 -38.13 20.53
C GLN A 502 -34.31 -38.47 21.09
N TRP A 503 -33.25 -37.98 20.44
CA TRP A 503 -31.89 -38.14 20.94
C TRP A 503 -31.70 -37.42 22.29
N VAL A 504 -32.18 -36.18 22.44
CA VAL A 504 -32.12 -35.42 23.70
C VAL A 504 -32.82 -36.19 24.83
N ALA A 505 -34.04 -36.66 24.60
CA ALA A 505 -34.81 -37.43 25.59
C ALA A 505 -34.09 -38.75 25.96
N ALA A 506 -33.51 -39.45 24.98
CA ALA A 506 -32.76 -40.68 25.21
C ALA A 506 -31.47 -40.47 26.01
N ASN A 507 -30.92 -39.25 26.05
CA ASN A 507 -29.69 -38.90 26.75
C ASN A 507 -29.94 -38.09 28.04
N GLY A 508 -31.12 -38.26 28.65
CA GLY A 508 -31.43 -37.68 29.96
C GLY A 508 -31.94 -36.24 29.92
N GLY A 509 -32.28 -35.73 28.74
CA GLY A 509 -33.01 -34.47 28.59
C GLY A 509 -34.41 -34.58 29.18
N ILE A 510 -34.76 -33.65 30.07
CA ILE A 510 -36.09 -33.56 30.69
C ILE A 510 -36.78 -32.29 30.20
N SER A 511 -38.07 -32.40 29.89
CA SER A 511 -38.90 -31.22 29.60
C SER A 511 -39.32 -30.56 30.91
N GLN A 512 -38.59 -29.51 31.29
CA GLN A 512 -38.84 -28.77 32.51
C GLN A 512 -38.79 -27.26 32.28
N ARG A 513 -39.78 -26.57 32.87
CA ARG A 513 -39.75 -25.13 33.12
C ARG A 513 -39.05 -24.85 34.44
N ALA A 514 -38.06 -23.97 34.44
CA ALA A 514 -37.34 -23.59 35.65
C ALA A 514 -38.15 -22.55 36.44
N HIS A 515 -38.32 -22.77 37.75
CA HIS A 515 -39.09 -21.90 38.64
C HIS A 515 -38.29 -20.73 39.23
N VAL A 516 -37.03 -20.55 38.83
CA VAL A 516 -36.13 -19.53 39.38
C VAL A 516 -35.55 -18.70 38.23
N ALA A 517 -35.53 -17.37 38.41
CA ALA A 517 -34.83 -16.47 37.51
C ALA A 517 -33.35 -16.85 37.44
N VAL A 518 -32.79 -16.88 36.23
CA VAL A 518 -31.34 -16.95 36.03
C VAL A 518 -30.73 -15.72 36.74
N PRO A 519 -29.67 -15.86 37.56
CA PRO A 519 -29.08 -14.73 38.29
C PRO A 519 -28.57 -13.62 37.40
#